data_AF-A0AAV3SHX4-F1
#
_entry.id   AF-A0AAV3SHX4-F1
#
_cell.length_a   1.000
_cell.length_b   1.000
_cell.length_c   1.000
_cell.angle_alpha   90.00
_cell.angle_beta   90.00
_cell.angle_gamma   90.00
#
_symmetry.space_group_name_H-M   'P 1'
#
loop_
_entity.id
_entity.type
_entity.pdbx_description
1 polymer ?
#
loop_
_entity_poly.entity_id
_entity_poly.type
_entity_poly.pdbx_seq_one_letter_code
_entity_poly.pdbx_strand_id
1 'polypeptide(L)'
;MSRLALFGAIHFDRRSKVADELSAFVASEDAEAVFVEWPEHALSRRTALRALLAVPLLVLGGIVLDLVRAPYYLLFNRRLDSTEHMAAERLDCPVHGIDRHPWTLMATAGPVAIALNWLALLAFLVIAPLAAGITIAALLVGGVAIRTVARWNRTGGVLVETVALVALIGASTVVDPFLGGFALALTALPVATALALAVSTNTTVAIATRIPVLFIVIAMALTAESLVGWFVLTTFLAFSVFVTRTLDGRNEHMAERIATITREEGYDAAVLVTGMAHLSGMADHASDAGLTVERAYTPRWLRAPGRIEDVSPADSTASDDRITGELGSAGARAAASVVDFVALGVLVWIPAFTLGIVAQSLFDSFLAGVLAGIVLTPLAYYVPLEAHYGRTLGKHLEGLTVTAADGSPASIRACLLRNLLRPVDFVVFYLLGFVLVLATDRDQRLGDLVAGTEIRVRS
;
A
#
# COMPACT_ATOMS: atom_id res chain seq x y z
N MET A 1 17.25 29.59 -6.24
CA MET A 1 16.73 28.25 -5.91
C MET A 1 15.33 28.24 -6.45
N SER A 2 14.98 27.22 -7.25
CA SER A 2 13.64 27.14 -7.83
C SER A 2 12.66 26.61 -6.79
N ARG A 3 11.44 27.15 -6.81
CA ARG A 3 10.36 26.74 -5.91
C ARG A 3 9.70 25.47 -6.44
N LEU A 4 9.46 24.52 -5.55
CA LEU A 4 8.77 23.27 -5.85
C LEU A 4 7.56 23.12 -4.93
N ALA A 5 6.37 23.02 -5.49
CA ALA A 5 5.17 22.64 -4.73
C ALA A 5 4.86 21.16 -4.95
N LEU A 6 4.35 20.49 -3.92
CA LEU A 6 4.02 19.06 -3.97
C LEU A 6 2.51 18.88 -4.13
N PHE A 7 2.10 18.04 -5.07
CA PHE A 7 0.71 17.65 -5.26
C PHE A 7 0.58 16.13 -5.10
N GLY A 8 -0.03 15.73 -3.99
CA GLY A 8 -0.39 14.34 -3.75
C GLY A 8 -1.53 13.90 -4.64
N ALA A 9 -1.46 12.67 -5.11
CA ALA A 9 -2.55 12.04 -5.83
C ALA A 9 -2.86 10.63 -5.32
N ILE A 10 -4.12 10.24 -5.49
CA ILE A 10 -4.57 8.87 -5.34
C ILE A 10 -4.71 8.29 -6.74
N HIS A 11 -3.97 7.21 -7.03
CA HIS A 11 -3.92 6.60 -8.37
C HIS A 11 -5.31 6.26 -8.96
N PHE A 12 -6.30 5.98 -8.10
CA PHE A 12 -7.69 5.62 -8.45
C PHE A 12 -8.70 6.64 -7.88
N ASP A 13 -8.71 7.86 -8.41
CA ASP A 13 -9.73 8.86 -8.10
C ASP A 13 -10.49 9.28 -9.38
N ARG A 14 -11.55 10.07 -9.23
CA ARG A 14 -12.33 10.61 -10.33
C ARG A 14 -11.47 11.58 -11.14
N ARG A 15 -11.16 11.22 -12.37
CA ARG A 15 -10.35 12.01 -13.29
C ARG A 15 -10.73 13.49 -13.40
N SER A 16 -12.03 13.82 -13.45
CA SER A 16 -12.46 15.23 -13.53
C SER A 16 -12.04 16.01 -12.29
N LYS A 17 -12.22 15.43 -11.11
CA LYS A 17 -11.86 16.05 -9.84
C LYS A 17 -10.35 16.29 -9.75
N VAL A 18 -9.54 15.26 -10.02
CA VAL A 18 -8.08 15.40 -9.96
C VAL A 18 -7.58 16.45 -10.94
N ALA A 19 -8.17 16.51 -12.15
CA ALA A 19 -7.83 17.53 -13.13
C ALA A 19 -8.21 18.95 -12.66
N ASP A 20 -9.40 19.13 -12.08
CA ASP A 20 -9.85 20.43 -11.58
C ASP A 20 -8.97 20.90 -10.41
N GLU A 21 -8.68 20.02 -9.44
CA GLU A 21 -7.85 20.32 -8.27
C GLU A 21 -6.39 20.59 -8.66
N LEU A 22 -5.82 19.76 -9.55
CA LEU A 22 -4.45 19.95 -10.03
C LEU A 22 -4.31 21.25 -10.81
N SER A 23 -5.26 21.56 -11.70
CA SER A 23 -5.21 22.80 -12.49
C SER A 23 -5.32 24.03 -11.60
N ALA A 24 -6.20 23.99 -10.59
CA ALA A 24 -6.33 25.07 -9.61
C ALA A 24 -5.05 25.23 -8.77
N PHE A 25 -4.43 24.12 -8.36
CA PHE A 25 -3.20 24.14 -7.57
C PHE A 25 -2.03 24.69 -8.38
N VAL A 26 -1.81 24.21 -9.60
CA VAL A 26 -0.77 24.68 -10.54
C VAL A 26 -0.90 26.18 -10.80
N ALA A 27 -2.12 26.67 -11.04
CA ALA A 27 -2.38 28.10 -11.20
C ALA A 27 -2.10 28.90 -9.91
N SER A 28 -2.37 28.33 -8.73
CA SER A 28 -2.11 29.00 -7.45
C SER A 28 -0.62 29.08 -7.08
N GLU A 29 0.22 28.25 -7.69
CA GLU A 29 1.67 28.24 -7.48
C GLU A 29 2.42 29.09 -8.51
N ASP A 30 1.72 29.59 -9.54
CA ASP A 30 2.31 30.21 -10.73
C ASP A 30 3.36 29.28 -11.37
N ALA A 31 3.04 27.99 -11.43
CA ALA A 31 3.99 26.97 -11.84
C ALA A 31 4.18 26.96 -13.36
N GLU A 32 5.44 27.08 -13.78
CA GLU A 32 5.87 27.13 -15.17
C GLU A 32 5.98 25.74 -15.78
N ALA A 33 6.16 24.71 -14.95
CA ALA A 33 6.24 23.32 -15.36
C ALA A 33 5.65 22.37 -14.32
N VAL A 34 5.22 21.19 -14.80
CA VAL A 34 4.71 20.11 -13.96
C VAL A 34 5.55 18.86 -14.15
N PHE A 35 6.01 18.31 -13.04
CA PHE A 35 6.70 17.03 -12.99
C PHE A 35 5.73 15.96 -12.52
N VAL A 36 5.78 14.78 -13.11
CA VAL A 36 4.88 13.67 -12.77
C VAL A 36 5.71 12.45 -12.42
N GLU A 37 5.31 11.71 -11.38
CA GLU A 37 5.80 10.37 -11.04
C GLU A 37 5.44 9.37 -12.15
N TRP A 38 6.12 9.51 -13.29
CA TRP A 38 5.94 8.69 -14.48
C TRP A 38 7.30 8.41 -15.10
N PRO A 39 7.52 7.22 -15.69
CA PRO A 39 8.80 6.88 -16.30
C PRO A 39 9.19 7.83 -17.43
N GLU A 40 10.38 8.41 -17.33
CA GLU A 40 10.95 9.27 -18.39
C GLU A 40 11.17 8.49 -19.70
N HIS A 41 11.51 7.20 -19.56
CA HIS A 41 11.81 6.33 -20.69
C HIS A 41 11.00 5.04 -20.63
N ALA A 42 10.57 4.59 -21.81
CA ALA A 42 9.92 3.31 -21.95
C ALA A 42 10.86 2.15 -21.55
N LEU A 43 10.29 1.12 -20.91
CA LEU A 43 11.05 -0.05 -20.50
C LEU A 43 11.63 -0.79 -21.72
N SER A 44 12.96 -0.90 -21.78
CA SER A 44 13.62 -1.65 -22.85
C SER A 44 13.35 -3.16 -22.71
N ARG A 45 13.24 -3.88 -23.84
CA ARG A 45 13.05 -5.35 -23.84
C ARG A 45 14.17 -6.08 -23.11
N ARG A 46 15.41 -5.59 -23.23
CA ARG A 46 16.59 -6.18 -22.55
C ARG A 46 16.49 -6.00 -21.03
N THR A 47 16.10 -4.81 -20.58
CA THR A 47 15.89 -4.52 -19.15
C THR A 47 14.76 -5.38 -18.59
N ALA A 48 13.65 -5.50 -19.32
CA ALA A 48 12.53 -6.34 -18.92
C ALA A 48 12.93 -7.81 -18.76
N LEU A 49 13.66 -8.36 -19.75
CA LEU A 49 14.15 -9.74 -19.69
C LEU A 49 15.13 -9.94 -18.53
N ARG A 50 16.02 -8.98 -18.29
CA ARG A 50 16.96 -9.03 -17.17
C ARG A 50 16.23 -9.02 -15.82
N ALA A 51 15.22 -8.17 -15.63
CA ALA A 51 14.39 -8.16 -14.43
C ALA A 51 13.69 -9.51 -14.21
N LEU A 52 13.09 -10.07 -15.26
CA LEU A 52 12.40 -11.36 -15.21
C LEU A 52 13.34 -12.50 -14.80
N LEU A 53 14.57 -12.51 -15.32
CA LEU A 53 15.55 -13.55 -14.98
C LEU A 53 16.22 -13.33 -13.62
N ALA A 54 16.38 -12.08 -13.18
CA ALA A 54 17.03 -11.75 -11.92
C ALA A 54 16.09 -11.98 -10.72
N VAL A 55 14.86 -11.49 -10.80
CA VAL A 55 13.90 -11.48 -9.69
C VAL A 55 12.49 -11.86 -10.18
N PRO A 56 12.30 -13.09 -10.69
CA PRO A 56 11.03 -13.52 -11.29
C PRO A 56 9.84 -13.41 -10.34
N LEU A 57 10.04 -13.68 -9.05
CA LEU A 57 8.98 -13.64 -8.05
C LEU A 57 8.49 -12.20 -7.79
N LEU A 58 9.39 -11.21 -7.80
CA LEU A 58 9.02 -9.78 -7.78
C LEU A 58 8.27 -9.36 -9.04
N VAL A 59 8.73 -9.80 -10.22
CA VAL A 59 8.05 -9.50 -11.48
C VAL A 59 6.63 -10.06 -11.49
N LEU A 60 6.44 -11.30 -11.04
CA LEU A 60 5.12 -11.91 -10.87
C LEU A 60 4.25 -11.12 -9.89
N GLY A 61 4.81 -10.67 -8.76
CA GLY A 61 4.09 -9.82 -7.82
C GLY A 61 3.62 -8.49 -8.42
N GLY A 62 4.44 -7.89 -9.27
CA GLY A 62 4.05 -6.70 -10.05
C GLY A 62 2.91 -6.99 -11.02
N ILE A 63 2.93 -8.16 -11.68
CA ILE A 63 1.82 -8.59 -12.56
C ILE A 63 0.54 -8.83 -11.77
N VAL A 64 0.62 -9.44 -10.58
CA VAL A 64 -0.53 -9.59 -9.67
C VAL A 64 -1.11 -8.23 -9.32
N LEU A 65 -0.26 -7.26 -8.99
CA LEU A 65 -0.69 -5.90 -8.71
C LEU A 65 -1.33 -5.24 -9.94
N ASP A 66 -0.74 -5.38 -11.13
CA ASP A 66 -1.31 -4.88 -12.40
C ASP A 66 -2.70 -5.51 -12.65
N LEU A 67 -2.85 -6.82 -12.44
CA LEU A 67 -4.13 -7.54 -12.57
C LEU A 67 -5.20 -6.99 -11.62
N VAL A 68 -4.81 -6.63 -10.39
CA VAL A 68 -5.71 -6.01 -9.41
C VAL A 68 -6.05 -4.57 -9.79
N ARG A 69 -5.07 -3.78 -10.27
CA ARG A 69 -5.22 -2.34 -10.54
C ARG A 69 -5.90 -2.05 -11.87
N ALA A 70 -5.64 -2.85 -12.91
CA ALA A 70 -6.09 -2.61 -14.27
C ALA A 70 -7.61 -2.43 -14.41
N PRO A 71 -8.49 -3.23 -13.76
CA PRO A 71 -9.93 -2.99 -13.81
C PRO A 71 -10.33 -1.59 -13.33
N TYR A 72 -9.66 -1.08 -12.28
CA TYR A 72 -9.92 0.27 -11.77
C TYR A 72 -9.46 1.35 -12.74
N TYR A 73 -8.27 1.21 -13.32
CA TYR A 73 -7.79 2.15 -14.33
C TYR A 73 -8.70 2.15 -15.57
N LEU A 74 -9.09 0.99 -16.07
CA LEU A 74 -10.00 0.90 -17.21
C LEU A 74 -11.39 1.48 -16.88
N LEU A 75 -11.88 1.31 -15.65
CA LEU A 75 -13.16 1.86 -15.20
C LEU A 75 -13.14 3.39 -15.08
N PHE A 76 -12.17 3.95 -14.33
CA PHE A 76 -12.12 5.38 -14.02
C PHE A 76 -11.48 6.20 -15.14
N ASN A 77 -10.45 5.65 -15.79
CA ASN A 77 -9.58 6.36 -16.71
C ASN A 77 -9.77 5.95 -18.17
N ARG A 78 -10.38 4.77 -18.41
CA ARG A 78 -10.50 4.15 -19.76
C ARG A 78 -9.14 3.92 -20.44
N ARG A 79 -8.07 3.92 -19.64
CA ARG A 79 -6.67 3.63 -19.99
C ARG A 79 -6.04 2.90 -18.81
N LEU A 80 -4.84 2.33 -18.99
CA LEU A 80 -4.06 1.71 -17.90
C LEU A 80 -3.12 2.70 -17.20
N ASP A 81 -3.29 3.98 -17.48
CA ASP A 81 -2.49 5.04 -16.91
C ASP A 81 -3.13 5.55 -15.62
N SER A 82 -2.30 6.06 -14.71
CA SER A 82 -2.77 6.59 -13.45
C SER A 82 -3.55 7.90 -13.65
N THR A 83 -4.45 8.19 -12.70
CA THR A 83 -5.40 9.30 -12.83
C THR A 83 -4.68 10.65 -12.93
N GLU A 84 -3.62 10.80 -12.12
CA GLU A 84 -2.79 11.98 -12.02
C GLU A 84 -1.94 12.22 -13.27
N HIS A 85 -1.39 11.17 -13.88
CA HIS A 85 -0.68 11.29 -15.16
C HIS A 85 -1.62 11.81 -16.25
N MET A 86 -2.83 11.25 -16.32
CA MET A 86 -3.85 11.68 -17.30
C MET A 86 -4.50 13.04 -17.00
N ALA A 87 -4.36 13.53 -15.77
CA ALA A 87 -4.75 14.88 -15.38
C ALA A 87 -3.68 15.88 -15.79
N ALA A 88 -2.41 15.57 -15.53
CA ALA A 88 -1.27 16.38 -15.92
C ALA A 88 -1.18 16.57 -17.45
N GLU A 89 -1.45 15.52 -18.25
CA GLU A 89 -1.50 15.60 -19.74
C GLU A 89 -2.43 16.70 -20.31
N ARG A 90 -3.35 17.25 -19.50
CA ARG A 90 -4.32 18.27 -19.94
C ARG A 90 -3.93 19.69 -19.55
N LEU A 91 -2.87 19.86 -18.78
CA LEU A 91 -2.41 21.17 -18.36
C LEU A 91 -1.79 21.92 -19.54
N ASP A 92 -1.94 23.23 -19.55
CA ASP A 92 -1.40 24.12 -20.59
C ASP A 92 0.02 24.59 -20.24
N CYS A 93 0.85 23.66 -19.76
CA CYS A 93 2.25 23.91 -19.39
C CYS A 93 3.11 22.68 -19.72
N PRO A 94 4.44 22.83 -19.82
CA PRO A 94 5.36 21.69 -19.95
C PRO A 94 5.12 20.63 -18.86
N VAL A 95 5.04 19.36 -19.28
CA VAL A 95 4.88 18.20 -18.38
C VAL A 95 6.04 17.23 -18.57
N HIS A 96 6.73 16.89 -17.49
CA HIS A 96 7.93 16.05 -17.49
C HIS A 96 7.74 14.79 -16.64
N GLY A 97 8.03 13.62 -17.20
CA GLY A 97 8.12 12.37 -16.43
C GLY A 97 9.53 12.20 -15.83
N ILE A 98 9.64 11.96 -14.52
CA ILE A 98 10.91 12.01 -13.78
C ILE A 98 11.30 10.73 -13.06
N ASP A 99 10.42 9.72 -13.07
CA ASP A 99 10.64 8.51 -12.28
C ASP A 99 11.34 7.41 -13.11
N ARG A 100 11.87 6.39 -12.43
CA ARG A 100 12.35 5.17 -13.06
C ARG A 100 11.24 4.14 -13.10
N HIS A 101 11.10 3.46 -14.23
CA HIS A 101 10.24 2.30 -14.30
C HIS A 101 10.67 1.25 -13.24
N PRO A 102 9.76 0.71 -12.40
CA PRO A 102 10.13 -0.21 -11.29
C PRO A 102 10.92 -1.44 -11.75
N TRP A 103 10.62 -1.95 -12.94
CA TRP A 103 11.37 -3.07 -13.53
C TRP A 103 12.84 -2.75 -13.84
N THR A 104 13.18 -1.47 -14.02
CA THR A 104 14.58 -1.04 -14.17
C THR A 104 15.35 -1.26 -12.88
N LEU A 105 14.74 -0.96 -11.72
CA LEU A 105 15.31 -1.23 -10.40
C LEU A 105 15.43 -2.74 -10.13
N MET A 106 14.45 -3.52 -10.57
CA MET A 106 14.51 -4.98 -10.49
C MET A 106 15.64 -5.58 -11.34
N ALA A 107 15.91 -5.01 -12.52
CA ALA A 107 16.97 -5.48 -13.40
C ALA A 107 18.38 -5.26 -12.81
N THR A 108 18.52 -4.35 -11.85
CA THR A 108 19.76 -4.04 -11.13
C THR A 108 19.84 -4.70 -9.75
N ALA A 109 18.99 -5.71 -9.47
CA ALA A 109 19.00 -6.42 -8.20
C ALA A 109 20.38 -7.02 -7.86
N GLY A 110 20.80 -6.86 -6.60
CA GLY A 110 22.04 -7.44 -6.10
C GLY A 110 21.98 -8.96 -5.94
N PRO A 111 23.13 -9.64 -5.79
CA PRO A 111 23.22 -11.10 -5.79
C PRO A 111 22.38 -11.76 -4.69
N VAL A 112 22.27 -11.15 -3.51
CA VAL A 112 21.45 -11.65 -2.39
C VAL A 112 19.96 -11.62 -2.75
N ALA A 113 19.47 -10.52 -3.34
CA ALA A 113 18.07 -10.39 -3.74
C ALA A 113 17.69 -11.40 -4.83
N ILE A 114 18.60 -11.62 -5.79
CA ILE A 114 18.47 -12.64 -6.85
C ILE A 114 18.36 -14.03 -6.20
N ALA A 115 19.30 -14.38 -5.32
CA ALA A 115 19.32 -15.68 -4.66
C ALA A 115 18.04 -15.95 -3.86
N LEU A 116 17.58 -14.98 -3.08
CA LEU A 116 16.34 -15.09 -2.29
C LEU A 116 15.10 -15.24 -3.18
N ASN A 117 15.00 -14.48 -4.28
CA ASN A 117 13.88 -14.60 -5.23
C ASN A 117 13.81 -16.00 -5.85
N TRP A 118 14.95 -16.52 -6.31
CA TRP A 118 15.02 -17.85 -6.91
C TRP A 118 14.80 -18.95 -5.89
N LEU A 119 15.35 -18.85 -4.70
CA LEU A 119 15.13 -19.83 -3.64
C LEU A 119 13.63 -19.93 -3.28
N ALA A 120 12.97 -18.79 -3.12
CA ALA A 120 11.53 -18.75 -2.84
C ALA A 120 10.71 -19.36 -4.00
N LEU A 121 11.00 -18.96 -5.26
CA LEU A 121 10.31 -19.51 -6.43
C LEU A 121 10.52 -21.03 -6.57
N LEU A 122 11.76 -21.49 -6.40
CA LEU A 122 12.10 -22.92 -6.49
C LEU A 122 11.44 -23.72 -5.38
N ALA A 123 11.31 -23.18 -4.17
CA ALA A 123 10.59 -23.85 -3.09
C ALA A 123 9.14 -24.18 -3.51
N PHE A 124 8.42 -23.24 -4.11
CA PHE A 124 7.07 -23.50 -4.62
C PHE A 124 7.05 -24.50 -5.78
N LEU A 125 8.00 -24.40 -6.72
CA LEU A 125 8.12 -25.34 -7.84
C LEU A 125 8.47 -26.76 -7.40
N VAL A 126 9.21 -26.93 -6.29
CA VAL A 126 9.54 -28.25 -5.72
C VAL A 126 8.34 -28.82 -4.96
N ILE A 127 7.64 -28.00 -4.17
CA ILE A 127 6.51 -28.45 -3.34
C ILE A 127 5.28 -28.77 -4.22
N ALA A 128 4.97 -27.95 -5.23
CA ALA A 128 3.91 -28.26 -6.21
C ALA A 128 4.24 -27.74 -7.62
N PRO A 129 4.99 -28.52 -8.41
CA PRO A 129 5.46 -28.08 -9.74
C PRO A 129 4.32 -27.75 -10.71
N LEU A 130 3.26 -28.57 -10.74
CA LEU A 130 2.13 -28.37 -11.65
C LEU A 130 1.31 -27.13 -11.27
N ALA A 131 0.95 -26.99 -10.00
CA ALA A 131 0.15 -25.86 -9.52
C ALA A 131 0.90 -24.52 -9.65
N ALA A 132 2.17 -24.48 -9.25
CA ALA A 132 3.00 -23.29 -9.41
C ALA A 132 3.23 -22.96 -10.89
N GLY A 133 3.54 -23.96 -11.73
CA GLY A 133 3.73 -23.77 -13.17
C GLY A 133 2.50 -23.22 -13.89
N ILE A 134 1.32 -23.78 -13.62
CA ILE A 134 0.03 -23.29 -14.16
C ILE A 134 -0.23 -21.86 -13.69
N THR A 135 0.01 -21.57 -12.41
CA THR A 135 -0.22 -20.23 -11.86
C THR A 135 0.70 -19.19 -12.50
N ILE A 136 1.98 -19.50 -12.67
CA ILE A 136 2.93 -18.63 -13.38
C ILE A 136 2.47 -18.37 -14.81
N ALA A 137 2.09 -19.43 -15.54
CA ALA A 137 1.59 -19.29 -16.91
C ALA A 137 0.33 -18.42 -16.97
N ALA A 138 -0.62 -18.63 -16.06
CA ALA A 138 -1.85 -17.86 -15.97
C ALA A 138 -1.58 -16.37 -15.67
N LEU A 139 -0.67 -16.07 -14.74
CA LEU A 139 -0.28 -14.69 -14.43
C LEU A 139 0.38 -14.01 -15.65
N LEU A 140 1.31 -14.68 -16.31
CA LEU A 140 1.98 -14.15 -17.50
C LEU A 140 1.00 -13.90 -18.66
N VAL A 141 0.11 -14.86 -18.94
CA VAL A 141 -0.92 -14.73 -19.98
C VAL A 141 -1.89 -13.60 -19.61
N GLY A 142 -2.38 -13.55 -18.38
CA GLY A 142 -3.29 -12.49 -17.91
C GLY A 142 -2.66 -11.10 -18.00
N GLY A 143 -1.39 -10.96 -17.59
CA GLY A 143 -0.66 -9.70 -17.72
C GLY A 143 -0.48 -9.23 -19.17
N VAL A 144 -0.22 -10.16 -20.09
CA VAL A 144 -0.14 -9.84 -21.54
C VAL A 144 -1.53 -9.50 -22.11
N ALA A 145 -2.56 -10.25 -21.74
CA ALA A 145 -3.93 -10.05 -22.20
C ALA A 145 -4.44 -8.64 -21.86
N ILE A 146 -4.30 -8.23 -20.59
CA ILE A 146 -4.69 -6.89 -20.11
C ILE A 146 -4.01 -5.78 -20.93
N ARG A 147 -2.70 -5.89 -21.17
CA ARG A 147 -1.95 -4.89 -21.95
C ARG A 147 -2.34 -4.89 -23.43
N THR A 148 -2.74 -6.04 -23.97
CA THR A 148 -3.17 -6.16 -25.36
C THR A 148 -4.56 -5.56 -25.55
N VAL A 149 -5.49 -5.82 -24.65
CA VAL A 149 -6.85 -5.27 -24.74
C VAL A 149 -6.93 -3.78 -24.45
N ALA A 150 -6.11 -3.27 -23.54
CA ALA A 150 -5.95 -1.83 -23.34
C ALA A 150 -5.53 -1.08 -24.62
N ARG A 151 -4.89 -1.77 -25.58
CA ARG A 151 -4.50 -1.18 -26.88
C ARG A 151 -5.59 -1.25 -27.94
N TRP A 152 -6.51 -2.21 -27.87
CA TRP A 152 -7.41 -2.54 -28.98
C TRP A 152 -8.83 -1.97 -28.86
N ASN A 153 -9.42 -1.81 -27.67
CA ASN A 153 -10.82 -1.32 -27.61
C ASN A 153 -11.20 -0.64 -26.27
N ARG A 154 -11.62 0.62 -26.33
CA ARG A 154 -11.89 1.52 -25.18
C ARG A 154 -13.22 1.29 -24.46
N THR A 155 -14.07 0.34 -24.89
CA THR A 155 -15.35 0.08 -24.19
C THR A 155 -15.91 -1.32 -24.42
N GLY A 156 -15.79 -1.89 -25.63
CA GLY A 156 -16.33 -3.23 -25.94
C GLY A 156 -15.42 -4.40 -25.55
N GLY A 157 -14.10 -4.21 -25.66
CA GLY A 157 -13.11 -5.25 -25.36
C GLY A 157 -13.05 -5.60 -23.88
N VAL A 158 -13.18 -4.60 -23.00
CA VAL A 158 -13.21 -4.80 -21.55
C VAL A 158 -14.39 -5.68 -21.13
N LEU A 159 -15.58 -5.49 -21.71
CA LEU A 159 -16.74 -6.30 -21.35
C LEU A 159 -16.62 -7.74 -21.87
N VAL A 160 -16.27 -7.91 -23.15
CA VAL A 160 -16.11 -9.23 -23.79
C VAL A 160 -14.98 -10.01 -23.13
N GLU A 161 -13.87 -9.36 -22.80
CA GLU A 161 -12.73 -10.00 -22.17
C GLU A 161 -12.91 -10.15 -20.66
N THR A 162 -13.58 -9.25 -19.94
CA THR A 162 -13.97 -9.51 -18.54
C THR A 162 -14.90 -10.73 -18.49
N VAL A 163 -15.83 -10.85 -19.43
CA VAL A 163 -16.67 -12.04 -19.58
C VAL A 163 -15.84 -13.27 -19.97
N ALA A 164 -14.86 -13.15 -20.87
CA ALA A 164 -13.99 -14.25 -21.27
C ALA A 164 -13.01 -14.67 -20.16
N LEU A 165 -12.51 -13.72 -19.37
CA LEU A 165 -11.64 -13.92 -18.22
C LEU A 165 -12.47 -14.57 -17.12
N VAL A 166 -13.66 -14.04 -16.79
CA VAL A 166 -14.63 -14.66 -15.87
C VAL A 166 -15.06 -16.05 -16.36
N ALA A 167 -15.18 -16.29 -17.67
CA ALA A 167 -15.50 -17.59 -18.24
C ALA A 167 -14.31 -18.56 -18.22
N LEU A 168 -13.07 -18.10 -18.43
CA LEU A 168 -11.84 -18.88 -18.32
C LEU A 168 -11.53 -19.24 -16.86
N ILE A 169 -11.84 -18.31 -15.96
CA ILE A 169 -11.84 -18.46 -14.50
C ILE A 169 -12.96 -19.39 -14.04
N GLY A 170 -14.14 -19.27 -14.64
CA GLY A 170 -15.25 -20.20 -14.45
C GLY A 170 -14.87 -21.60 -14.94
N ALA A 171 -14.19 -21.73 -16.08
CA ALA A 171 -13.68 -22.99 -16.57
C ALA A 171 -12.57 -23.55 -15.67
N SER A 172 -11.76 -22.71 -15.03
CA SER A 172 -10.78 -23.17 -14.04
C SER A 172 -11.44 -23.67 -12.76
N THR A 173 -12.66 -23.24 -12.38
CA THR A 173 -13.43 -23.87 -11.28
C THR A 173 -13.73 -25.36 -11.53
N VAL A 174 -13.79 -25.78 -12.79
CA VAL A 174 -14.07 -27.18 -13.17
C VAL A 174 -12.82 -28.06 -12.99
N VAL A 175 -11.63 -27.47 -13.13
CA VAL A 175 -10.33 -28.15 -12.97
C VAL A 175 -9.87 -28.10 -11.51
N ASP A 176 -10.05 -26.95 -10.88
CA ASP A 176 -9.83 -26.70 -9.47
C ASP A 176 -10.83 -25.65 -8.97
N PRO A 177 -11.87 -26.05 -8.23
CA PRO A 177 -12.89 -25.14 -7.67
C PRO A 177 -12.29 -23.94 -6.93
N PHE A 178 -11.09 -24.10 -6.40
CA PHE A 178 -10.32 -23.07 -5.71
C PHE A 178 -9.80 -21.98 -6.65
N LEU A 179 -9.14 -22.35 -7.74
CA LEU A 179 -8.50 -21.44 -8.68
C LEU A 179 -9.54 -20.52 -9.33
N GLY A 180 -10.71 -21.08 -9.62
CA GLY A 180 -11.81 -20.34 -10.19
C GLY A 180 -12.55 -19.46 -9.18
N GLY A 181 -12.71 -19.88 -7.92
CA GLY A 181 -13.27 -19.02 -6.86
C GLY A 181 -12.39 -17.80 -6.56
N PHE A 182 -11.07 -18.00 -6.51
CA PHE A 182 -10.08 -16.94 -6.31
C PHE A 182 -10.11 -15.89 -7.43
N ALA A 183 -10.10 -16.33 -8.68
CA ALA A 183 -10.08 -15.42 -9.81
C ALA A 183 -11.47 -14.79 -10.07
N LEU A 184 -12.57 -15.42 -9.62
CA LEU A 184 -13.90 -14.80 -9.61
C LEU A 184 -13.95 -13.65 -8.60
N ALA A 185 -13.35 -13.80 -7.41
CA ALA A 185 -13.26 -12.73 -6.42
C ALA A 185 -12.42 -11.53 -6.91
N LEU A 186 -11.33 -11.79 -7.63
CA LEU A 186 -10.48 -10.74 -8.24
C LEU A 186 -11.20 -9.94 -9.33
N THR A 187 -12.17 -10.53 -10.02
CA THR A 187 -12.81 -9.94 -11.22
C THR A 187 -14.25 -9.47 -10.97
N ALA A 188 -15.03 -10.19 -10.16
CA ALA A 188 -16.40 -9.85 -9.83
C ALA A 188 -16.50 -8.65 -8.89
N LEU A 189 -15.50 -8.42 -8.03
CA LEU A 189 -15.54 -7.34 -7.05
C LEU A 189 -15.32 -5.95 -7.67
N PRO A 190 -14.37 -5.75 -8.61
CA PRO A 190 -14.29 -4.53 -9.41
C PRO A 190 -15.54 -4.28 -10.26
N VAL A 191 -16.14 -5.34 -10.83
CA VAL A 191 -17.38 -5.24 -11.64
C VAL A 191 -18.58 -4.88 -10.77
N ALA A 192 -18.74 -5.50 -9.60
CA ALA A 192 -19.78 -5.16 -8.64
C ALA A 192 -19.61 -3.73 -8.10
N THR A 193 -18.36 -3.32 -7.87
CA THR A 193 -17.99 -1.95 -7.49
C THR A 193 -18.35 -0.94 -8.60
N ALA A 194 -18.03 -1.26 -9.85
CA ALA A 194 -18.40 -0.47 -11.03
C ALA A 194 -19.92 -0.34 -11.19
N LEU A 195 -20.66 -1.46 -11.03
CA LEU A 195 -22.11 -1.48 -11.12
C LEU A 195 -22.76 -0.66 -10.00
N ALA A 196 -22.24 -0.78 -8.77
CA ALA A 196 -22.72 -0.07 -7.60
C ALA A 196 -22.47 1.45 -7.70
N LEU A 197 -21.31 1.87 -8.21
CA LEU A 197 -20.98 3.28 -8.47
C LEU A 197 -21.77 3.86 -9.66
N ALA A 198 -22.11 3.04 -10.65
CA ALA A 198 -22.95 3.44 -11.78
C ALA A 198 -24.43 3.63 -11.40
N VAL A 199 -24.90 2.96 -10.33
CA VAL A 199 -26.33 2.90 -9.96
C VAL A 199 -26.67 3.73 -8.70
N SER A 200 -25.71 4.04 -7.82
CA SER A 200 -26.02 4.66 -6.51
C SER A 200 -25.33 6.02 -6.26
N THR A 201 -26.13 7.02 -5.89
CA THR A 201 -25.70 8.34 -5.39
C THR A 201 -25.35 8.38 -3.89
N ASN A 202 -25.56 7.27 -3.16
CA ASN A 202 -25.54 7.23 -1.69
C ASN A 202 -24.16 6.83 -1.10
N THR A 203 -23.73 7.53 -0.06
CA THR A 203 -22.40 7.43 0.59
C THR A 203 -22.10 6.04 1.16
N THR A 204 -23.12 5.29 1.58
CA THR A 204 -22.98 3.95 2.14
C THR A 204 -22.51 2.92 1.11
N VAL A 205 -22.97 3.04 -0.14
CA VAL A 205 -22.53 2.19 -1.25
C VAL A 205 -21.09 2.51 -1.64
N ALA A 206 -20.71 3.79 -1.57
CA ALA A 206 -19.33 4.24 -1.79
C ALA A 206 -18.35 3.80 -0.69
N ILE A 207 -18.83 3.39 0.48
CA ILE A 207 -18.03 2.77 1.55
C ILE A 207 -17.86 1.27 1.30
N ALA A 208 -18.91 0.58 0.83
CA ALA A 208 -18.80 -0.83 0.43
C ALA A 208 -17.79 -1.05 -0.72
N THR A 209 -17.63 -0.06 -1.60
CA THR A 209 -16.63 -0.06 -2.69
C THR A 209 -15.21 0.30 -2.26
N ARG A 210 -14.96 0.61 -0.96
CA ARG A 210 -13.62 0.85 -0.36
C ARG A 210 -12.90 -0.43 0.09
N ILE A 211 -13.64 -1.53 0.13
CA ILE A 211 -13.24 -2.83 0.63
C ILE A 211 -12.42 -3.70 -0.36
N PRO A 212 -12.26 -3.44 -1.68
CA PRO A 212 -11.81 -4.48 -2.60
C PRO A 212 -10.41 -5.05 -2.37
N VAL A 213 -9.40 -4.20 -2.16
CA VAL A 213 -8.01 -4.67 -2.04
C VAL A 213 -7.85 -5.51 -0.77
N LEU A 214 -8.49 -5.10 0.32
CA LEU A 214 -8.44 -5.84 1.57
C LEU A 214 -9.35 -7.07 1.53
N PHE A 215 -10.51 -7.05 0.84
CA PHE A 215 -11.30 -8.27 0.58
C PHE A 215 -10.52 -9.27 -0.27
N ILE A 216 -9.73 -8.82 -1.23
CA ILE A 216 -8.85 -9.67 -2.04
C ILE A 216 -7.77 -10.28 -1.15
N VAL A 217 -7.07 -9.48 -0.32
CA VAL A 217 -6.04 -9.97 0.60
C VAL A 217 -6.63 -10.91 1.68
N ILE A 218 -7.82 -10.59 2.18
CA ILE A 218 -8.56 -11.39 3.16
C ILE A 218 -9.07 -12.67 2.52
N ALA A 219 -9.64 -12.62 1.32
CA ALA A 219 -10.03 -13.80 0.57
C ALA A 219 -8.79 -14.66 0.28
N MET A 220 -7.65 -14.07 -0.09
CA MET A 220 -6.37 -14.77 -0.25
C MET A 220 -5.89 -15.45 1.04
N ALA A 221 -6.02 -14.78 2.18
CA ALA A 221 -5.63 -15.31 3.49
C ALA A 221 -6.63 -16.34 4.06
N LEU A 222 -7.93 -16.18 3.80
CA LEU A 222 -9.00 -17.11 4.18
C LEU A 222 -9.03 -18.36 3.30
N THR A 223 -8.51 -18.25 2.08
CA THR A 223 -8.35 -19.36 1.13
C THR A 223 -6.96 -20.01 1.23
N ALA A 224 -6.19 -19.70 2.29
CA ALA A 224 -4.82 -20.18 2.53
C ALA A 224 -4.68 -21.69 2.83
N GLU A 225 -5.70 -22.50 2.55
CA GLU A 225 -5.56 -23.97 2.55
C GLU A 225 -4.91 -24.50 1.27
N SER A 226 -4.78 -23.69 0.21
CA SER A 226 -4.10 -24.08 -1.02
C SER A 226 -2.74 -23.41 -1.20
N LEU A 227 -1.78 -24.19 -1.68
CA LEU A 227 -0.42 -23.74 -1.98
C LEU A 227 -0.37 -22.66 -3.08
N VAL A 228 -1.40 -22.58 -3.94
CA VAL A 228 -1.54 -21.53 -4.95
C VAL A 228 -1.81 -20.18 -4.29
N GLY A 229 -2.69 -20.13 -3.29
CA GLY A 229 -2.97 -18.90 -2.53
C GLY A 229 -1.72 -18.35 -1.87
N TRP A 230 -0.93 -19.23 -1.24
CA TRP A 230 0.36 -18.88 -0.65
C TRP A 230 1.38 -18.39 -1.67
N PHE A 231 1.44 -18.98 -2.87
CA PHE A 231 2.32 -18.52 -3.93
C PHE A 231 1.98 -17.09 -4.38
N VAL A 232 0.72 -16.82 -4.70
CA VAL A 232 0.28 -15.49 -5.13
C VAL A 232 0.48 -14.45 -4.02
N LEU A 233 0.13 -14.78 -2.78
CA LEU A 233 0.35 -13.91 -1.63
C LEU A 233 1.85 -13.60 -1.44
N THR A 234 2.71 -14.60 -1.55
CA THR A 234 4.17 -14.42 -1.42
C THR A 234 4.71 -13.50 -2.51
N THR A 235 4.27 -13.66 -3.76
CA THR A 235 4.67 -12.78 -4.87
C THR A 235 4.22 -11.33 -4.62
N PHE A 236 2.97 -11.13 -4.17
CA PHE A 236 2.41 -9.82 -3.85
C PHE A 236 3.13 -9.13 -2.68
N LEU A 237 3.39 -9.86 -1.59
CA LEU A 237 4.10 -9.34 -0.44
C LEU A 237 5.56 -8.99 -0.78
N ALA A 238 6.24 -9.84 -1.54
CA ALA A 238 7.60 -9.56 -2.01
C ALA A 238 7.65 -8.27 -2.84
N PHE A 239 6.70 -8.09 -3.77
CA PHE A 239 6.60 -6.85 -4.55
C PHE A 239 6.27 -5.63 -3.68
N SER A 240 5.37 -5.79 -2.69
CA SER A 240 5.00 -4.71 -1.78
C SER A 240 6.19 -4.22 -0.95
N VAL A 241 6.97 -5.17 -0.37
CA VAL A 241 8.22 -4.88 0.34
C VAL A 241 9.25 -4.22 -0.58
N PHE A 242 9.34 -4.66 -1.83
CA PHE A 242 10.21 -4.06 -2.82
C PHE A 242 9.84 -2.60 -3.10
N VAL A 243 8.55 -2.29 -3.28
CA VAL A 243 8.09 -0.91 -3.50
C VAL A 243 8.45 -0.05 -2.30
N THR A 244 8.14 -0.49 -1.07
CA THR A 244 8.42 0.32 0.13
C THR A 244 9.91 0.57 0.34
N ARG A 245 10.76 -0.44 0.09
CA ARG A 245 12.23 -0.29 0.24
C ARG A 245 12.89 0.53 -0.85
N THR A 246 12.20 0.80 -1.95
CA THR A 246 12.73 1.61 -3.05
C THR A 246 12.15 3.02 -3.06
N LEU A 247 11.28 3.38 -2.11
CA LEU A 247 10.67 4.72 -2.04
C LEU A 247 11.71 5.82 -1.89
N ASP A 248 12.58 5.75 -0.88
CA ASP A 248 13.56 6.81 -0.61
C ASP A 248 14.51 7.03 -1.79
N GLY A 249 15.12 5.96 -2.32
CA GLY A 249 16.00 6.08 -3.48
C GLY A 249 15.28 6.54 -4.77
N ARG A 250 13.96 6.34 -4.88
CA ARG A 250 13.15 6.93 -5.96
C ARG A 250 12.86 8.40 -5.71
N ASN A 251 12.59 8.80 -4.46
CA ASN A 251 12.41 10.20 -4.08
C ASN A 251 13.66 11.02 -4.37
N GLU A 252 14.82 10.54 -3.92
CA GLU A 252 16.13 11.13 -4.18
C GLU A 252 16.34 11.33 -5.69
N HIS A 253 16.14 10.27 -6.47
CA HIS A 253 16.30 10.35 -7.93
C HIS A 253 15.34 11.36 -8.58
N MET A 254 14.06 11.37 -8.17
CA MET A 254 13.07 12.31 -8.68
C MET A 254 13.46 13.76 -8.36
N ALA A 255 13.90 14.04 -7.12
CA ALA A 255 14.37 15.36 -6.71
C ALA A 255 15.58 15.83 -7.54
N GLU A 256 16.57 14.97 -7.74
CA GLU A 256 17.73 15.27 -8.60
C GLU A 256 17.32 15.58 -10.05
N ARG A 257 16.38 14.81 -10.61
CA ARG A 257 15.88 15.01 -11.98
C ARG A 257 15.13 16.33 -12.09
N ILE A 258 14.26 16.65 -11.14
CA ILE A 258 13.56 17.95 -11.08
C ILE A 258 14.58 19.08 -11.05
N ALA A 259 15.56 19.02 -10.15
CA ALA A 259 16.59 20.06 -10.03
C ALA A 259 17.43 20.21 -11.30
N THR A 260 17.68 19.12 -12.01
CA THR A 260 18.39 19.13 -13.30
C THR A 260 17.57 19.82 -14.38
N ILE A 261 16.34 19.35 -14.63
CA ILE A 261 15.48 19.89 -15.70
C ILE A 261 15.14 21.35 -15.44
N THR A 262 14.82 21.69 -14.20
CA THR A 262 14.51 23.06 -13.77
C THR A 262 15.68 24.01 -14.05
N ARG A 263 16.92 23.56 -13.86
CA ARG A 263 18.12 24.36 -14.18
C ARG A 263 18.39 24.46 -15.68
N GLU A 264 18.17 23.38 -16.42
CA GLU A 264 18.42 23.32 -17.87
C GLU A 264 17.39 24.13 -18.66
N GLU A 265 16.11 24.02 -18.30
CA GLU A 265 14.99 24.70 -18.95
C GLU A 265 14.70 26.10 -18.35
N GLY A 266 15.29 26.41 -17.18
CA GLY A 266 15.18 27.71 -16.53
C GLY A 266 13.84 27.95 -15.83
N TYR A 267 13.26 26.92 -15.21
CA TYR A 267 12.02 27.06 -14.45
C TYR A 267 12.28 27.65 -13.05
N ASP A 268 11.53 28.68 -12.67
CA ASP A 268 11.62 29.31 -11.34
C ASP A 268 10.60 28.70 -10.36
N ALA A 269 9.47 28.22 -10.86
CA ALA A 269 8.41 27.58 -10.08
C ALA A 269 7.87 26.33 -10.78
N ALA A 270 7.79 25.23 -10.05
CA ALA A 270 7.28 23.96 -10.57
C ALA A 270 6.41 23.21 -9.56
N VAL A 271 5.59 22.29 -10.07
CA VAL A 271 4.77 21.39 -9.24
C VAL A 271 5.17 19.94 -9.51
N LEU A 272 5.42 19.16 -8.46
CA LEU A 272 5.54 17.71 -8.55
C LEU A 272 4.22 17.03 -8.21
N VAL A 273 3.70 16.24 -9.14
CA VAL A 273 2.55 15.36 -8.97
C VAL A 273 3.02 13.94 -8.67
N THR A 274 2.74 13.44 -7.47
CA THR A 274 3.21 12.12 -7.02
C THR A 274 2.18 11.42 -6.13
N GLY A 275 2.30 10.10 -6.02
CA GLY A 275 1.48 9.31 -5.11
C GLY A 275 1.74 9.65 -3.63
N MET A 276 0.72 9.43 -2.80
CA MET A 276 0.79 9.68 -1.34
C MET A 276 2.00 9.09 -0.63
N ALA A 277 2.52 7.95 -1.10
CA ALA A 277 3.66 7.28 -0.49
C ALA A 277 4.99 8.07 -0.61
N HIS A 278 5.07 9.00 -1.56
CA HIS A 278 6.26 9.79 -1.84
C HIS A 278 6.25 11.16 -1.13
N LEU A 279 5.07 11.71 -0.81
CA LEU A 279 4.92 13.05 -0.23
C LEU A 279 5.78 13.29 1.01
N SER A 280 5.75 12.35 1.98
CA SER A 280 6.40 12.53 3.28
C SER A 280 7.92 12.56 3.23
N GLY A 281 8.54 11.96 2.21
CA GLY A 281 10.00 11.96 2.05
C GLY A 281 10.52 12.95 0.99
N MET A 282 9.63 13.51 0.18
CA MET A 282 10.05 14.32 -0.96
C MET A 282 10.61 15.68 -0.56
N ALA A 283 10.09 16.30 0.51
CA ALA A 283 10.54 17.63 0.96
C ALA A 283 12.02 17.64 1.34
N ASP A 284 12.48 16.61 2.05
CA ASP A 284 13.87 16.45 2.47
C ASP A 284 14.79 16.31 1.26
N HIS A 285 14.48 15.36 0.36
CA HIS A 285 15.28 15.13 -0.85
C HIS A 285 15.27 16.31 -1.82
N ALA A 286 14.16 17.04 -1.92
CA ALA A 286 14.09 18.27 -2.72
C ALA A 286 15.03 19.35 -2.16
N SER A 287 15.07 19.49 -0.85
CA SER A 287 15.98 20.43 -0.16
C SER A 287 17.44 20.07 -0.41
N ASP A 288 17.80 18.78 -0.30
CA ASP A 288 19.14 18.27 -0.61
C ASP A 288 19.54 18.53 -2.08
N ALA A 289 18.58 18.46 -3.00
CA ALA A 289 18.78 18.74 -4.42
C ALA A 289 18.83 20.25 -4.75
N GLY A 290 18.67 21.14 -3.76
CA GLY A 290 18.71 22.60 -3.92
C GLY A 290 17.40 23.24 -4.38
N LEU A 291 16.27 22.56 -4.18
CA LEU A 291 14.92 23.06 -4.42
C LEU A 291 14.30 23.52 -3.09
N THR A 292 13.34 24.45 -3.16
CA THR A 292 12.63 24.93 -1.96
C THR A 292 11.18 24.46 -2.01
N VAL A 293 10.78 23.63 -1.05
CA VAL A 293 9.40 23.16 -0.92
C VAL A 293 8.63 24.04 0.06
N GLU A 294 7.62 24.74 -0.43
CA GLU A 294 6.84 25.70 0.36
C GLU A 294 5.43 25.20 0.69
N ARG A 295 4.81 24.43 -0.21
CA ARG A 295 3.43 23.95 -0.06
C ARG A 295 3.28 22.53 -0.54
N ALA A 296 2.44 21.77 0.16
CA ALA A 296 2.02 20.44 -0.23
C ALA A 296 0.48 20.33 -0.24
N TYR A 297 -0.06 19.77 -1.31
CA TYR A 297 -1.46 19.40 -1.43
C TYR A 297 -1.64 17.92 -1.09
N THR A 298 -2.43 17.64 -0.06
CA THR A 298 -2.81 16.29 0.33
C THR A 298 -4.23 15.99 -0.17
N PRO A 299 -4.40 15.04 -1.12
CA PRO A 299 -5.70 14.70 -1.69
C PRO A 299 -6.58 14.00 -0.67
N ARG A 300 -7.89 14.24 -0.73
CA ARG A 300 -8.90 13.38 -0.11
C ARG A 300 -9.61 12.60 -1.21
N TRP A 301 -10.13 11.42 -0.92
CA TRP A 301 -10.65 10.54 -1.96
C TRP A 301 -12.03 11.00 -2.51
N LEU A 302 -12.23 10.83 -3.83
CA LEU A 302 -13.52 10.79 -4.53
C LEU A 302 -14.30 12.12 -4.67
N ARG A 303 -14.74 12.71 -3.56
CA ARG A 303 -15.55 13.96 -3.55
C ARG A 303 -15.15 14.98 -2.50
N ALA A 304 -14.38 14.57 -1.49
CA ALA A 304 -13.88 15.52 -0.51
C ALA A 304 -12.72 16.33 -1.13
N PRO A 305 -12.69 17.65 -0.96
CA PRO A 305 -11.56 18.47 -1.38
C PRO A 305 -10.32 18.09 -0.55
N GLY A 306 -9.14 18.13 -1.17
CA GLY A 306 -7.88 17.98 -0.46
C GLY A 306 -7.55 19.18 0.43
N ARG A 307 -6.42 19.08 1.12
CA ARG A 307 -5.91 20.12 2.03
C ARG A 307 -4.57 20.62 1.52
N ILE A 308 -4.34 21.91 1.63
CA ILE A 308 -3.04 22.53 1.39
C ILE A 308 -2.38 22.77 2.75
N GLU A 309 -1.13 22.36 2.88
CA GLU A 309 -0.30 22.53 4.07
C GLU A 309 0.97 23.28 3.70
N ASP A 310 1.34 24.26 4.51
CA ASP A 310 2.60 25.01 4.36
C ASP A 310 3.74 24.15 4.90
N VAL A 311 4.77 23.95 4.09
CA VAL A 311 5.97 23.18 4.42
C VAL A 311 7.03 24.18 4.89
N SER A 312 7.14 24.37 6.21
CA SER A 312 8.10 25.30 6.81
C SER A 312 9.47 24.65 7.00
N PRO A 313 10.58 25.25 6.55
CA PRO A 313 11.94 24.71 6.74
C PRO A 313 12.44 24.68 8.21
N ALA A 314 11.62 25.10 9.19
CA ALA A 314 12.09 25.47 10.54
C ALA A 314 11.55 24.63 11.71
N ASP A 315 10.69 23.63 11.49
CA ASP A 315 10.10 22.86 12.61
C ASP A 315 10.99 21.71 13.15
N SER A 316 12.26 21.64 12.75
CA SER A 316 13.18 20.57 13.17
C SER A 316 14.05 20.89 14.41
N THR A 317 13.89 22.03 15.09
CA THR A 317 14.72 22.35 16.28
C THR A 317 14.00 23.06 17.43
N ALA A 318 13.19 22.31 18.20
CA ALA A 318 12.88 22.68 19.59
C ALA A 318 12.58 21.42 20.41
N SER A 319 13.49 21.07 21.31
CA SER A 319 13.30 20.05 22.33
C SER A 319 12.33 20.56 23.41
N ASP A 320 11.05 20.24 23.26
CA ASP A 320 10.11 20.08 24.39
C ASP A 320 10.00 18.58 24.66
N ASP A 321 9.87 18.15 25.92
CA ASP A 321 9.79 16.72 26.31
C ASP A 321 8.46 16.05 25.88
N ARG A 322 7.77 16.70 24.94
CA ARG A 322 6.59 16.21 24.21
C ARG A 322 7.06 15.67 22.88
N ILE A 323 6.69 14.43 22.58
CA ILE A 323 6.97 13.85 21.26
C ILE A 323 6.03 14.52 20.24
N THR A 324 6.46 15.62 19.66
CA THR A 324 5.77 16.36 18.58
C THR A 324 6.11 15.84 17.18
N GLY A 325 6.91 14.78 17.09
CA GLY A 325 7.28 14.16 15.82
C GLY A 325 6.07 13.77 14.97
N GLU A 326 6.30 13.73 13.66
CA GLU A 326 5.28 13.42 12.65
C GLU A 326 4.50 12.15 12.98
N LEU A 327 3.25 12.06 12.52
CA LEU A 327 2.48 10.84 12.64
C LEU A 327 3.21 9.71 11.92
N GLY A 328 3.38 8.58 12.59
CA GLY A 328 4.04 7.42 11.98
C GLY A 328 3.29 6.99 10.73
N SER A 329 3.97 6.90 9.59
CA SER A 329 3.34 6.56 8.31
C SER A 329 2.62 5.21 8.39
N ALA A 330 1.57 5.03 7.58
CA ALA A 330 0.85 3.76 7.50
C ALA A 330 1.78 2.57 7.16
N GLY A 331 2.84 2.82 6.36
CA GLY A 331 3.87 1.85 6.01
C GLY A 331 4.73 1.43 7.21
N ALA A 332 5.28 2.39 7.97
CA ALA A 332 6.06 2.10 9.17
C ALA A 332 5.22 1.35 10.22
N ARG A 333 3.95 1.73 10.38
CA ARG A 333 3.01 1.03 11.26
C ARG A 333 2.73 -0.40 10.79
N ALA A 334 2.66 -0.63 9.49
CA ALA A 334 2.48 -1.97 8.92
C ALA A 334 3.73 -2.84 9.12
N ALA A 335 4.93 -2.30 8.88
CA ALA A 335 6.20 -2.98 9.13
C ALA A 335 6.37 -3.36 10.61
N ALA A 336 6.08 -2.41 11.51
CA ALA A 336 6.06 -2.67 12.96
C ALA A 336 5.06 -3.78 13.32
N SER A 337 3.89 -3.79 12.69
CA SER A 337 2.87 -4.82 12.92
C SER A 337 3.33 -6.20 12.45
N VAL A 338 4.10 -6.31 11.37
CA VAL A 338 4.68 -7.58 10.91
C VAL A 338 5.69 -8.12 11.92
N VAL A 339 6.60 -7.28 12.40
CA VAL A 339 7.58 -7.69 13.43
C VAL A 339 6.87 -8.13 14.70
N ASP A 340 5.89 -7.35 15.17
CA ASP A 340 5.11 -7.71 16.35
C ASP A 340 4.33 -9.02 16.13
N PHE A 341 3.83 -9.27 14.92
CA PHE A 341 3.12 -10.50 14.57
C PHE A 341 4.04 -11.72 14.59
N VAL A 342 5.27 -11.59 14.08
CA VAL A 342 6.29 -12.65 14.18
C VAL A 342 6.67 -12.90 15.63
N ALA A 343 6.92 -11.83 16.40
CA ALA A 343 7.25 -11.94 17.82
C ALA A 343 6.13 -12.65 18.61
N LEU A 344 4.87 -12.28 18.37
CA LEU A 344 3.70 -12.94 18.97
C LEU A 344 3.51 -14.36 18.46
N GLY A 345 3.75 -14.62 17.17
CA GLY A 345 3.67 -15.94 16.57
C GLY A 345 4.63 -16.92 17.23
N VAL A 346 5.80 -16.46 17.70
CA VAL A 346 6.72 -17.26 18.51
C VAL A 346 6.25 -17.30 19.97
N LEU A 347 5.90 -16.15 20.55
CA LEU A 347 5.59 -16.02 21.97
C LEU A 347 4.32 -16.78 22.38
N VAL A 348 3.33 -16.92 21.48
CA VAL A 348 2.01 -17.50 21.81
C VAL A 348 2.05 -18.99 22.07
N TRP A 349 3.00 -19.73 21.49
CA TRP A 349 3.04 -21.19 21.59
C TRP A 349 3.22 -21.68 23.04
N ILE A 350 4.15 -21.08 23.78
CA ILE A 350 4.47 -21.52 25.15
C ILE A 350 3.31 -21.22 26.13
N PRO A 351 2.74 -19.99 26.20
CA PRO A 351 1.60 -19.69 27.05
C PRO A 351 0.33 -20.45 26.63
N ALA A 352 0.05 -20.57 25.34
CA ALA A 352 -1.14 -21.31 24.88
C ALA A 352 -1.06 -22.80 25.24
N PHE A 353 0.10 -23.42 25.06
CA PHE A 353 0.28 -24.82 25.42
C PHE A 353 0.28 -25.03 26.94
N THR A 354 0.94 -24.17 27.71
CA THR A 354 0.96 -24.27 29.19
C THR A 354 -0.42 -24.03 29.80
N LEU A 355 -1.15 -23.00 29.35
CA LEU A 355 -2.53 -22.77 29.75
C LEU A 355 -3.45 -23.90 29.30
N GLY A 356 -3.21 -24.50 28.14
CA GLY A 356 -3.88 -25.72 27.69
C GLY A 356 -3.76 -26.86 28.71
N ILE A 357 -2.54 -27.16 29.16
CA ILE A 357 -2.28 -28.21 30.17
C ILE A 357 -2.98 -27.87 31.50
N VAL A 358 -2.91 -26.62 31.94
CA VAL A 358 -3.54 -26.17 33.19
C VAL A 358 -5.06 -26.29 33.09
N ALA A 359 -5.66 -25.82 31.99
CA ALA A 359 -7.11 -25.88 31.78
C ALA A 359 -7.62 -27.31 31.60
N GLN A 360 -6.84 -28.20 30.99
CA GLN A 360 -7.15 -29.63 30.95
C GLN A 360 -7.23 -30.22 32.36
N SER A 361 -6.37 -29.77 33.28
CA SER A 361 -6.34 -30.28 34.66
C SER A 361 -7.44 -29.71 35.55
N LEU A 362 -7.83 -28.45 35.31
CA LEU A 362 -8.80 -27.72 36.16
C LEU A 362 -10.24 -27.77 35.64
N PHE A 363 -10.40 -27.83 34.31
CA PHE A 363 -11.68 -27.63 33.63
C PHE A 363 -11.97 -28.70 32.56
N ASP A 364 -11.16 -29.76 32.48
CA ASP A 364 -11.24 -30.84 31.49
C ASP A 364 -11.35 -30.32 30.04
N SER A 365 -10.67 -29.20 29.75
CA SER A 365 -10.72 -28.55 28.44
C SER A 365 -9.38 -27.95 28.07
N PHE A 366 -8.54 -28.74 27.40
CA PHE A 366 -7.30 -28.26 26.80
C PHE A 366 -7.53 -27.08 25.84
N LEU A 367 -8.60 -27.17 25.02
CA LEU A 367 -8.92 -26.14 24.04
C LEU A 367 -9.22 -24.78 24.71
N ALA A 368 -9.92 -24.77 25.85
CA ALA A 368 -10.20 -23.53 26.58
C ALA A 368 -8.91 -22.84 27.06
N GLY A 369 -7.92 -23.61 27.51
CA GLY A 369 -6.62 -23.09 27.92
C GLY A 369 -5.80 -22.55 26.74
N VAL A 370 -5.82 -23.26 25.61
CA VAL A 370 -5.17 -22.79 24.36
C VAL A 370 -5.79 -21.46 23.90
N LEU A 371 -7.12 -21.37 23.85
CA LEU A 371 -7.83 -20.14 23.49
C LEU A 371 -7.53 -19.00 24.47
N ALA A 372 -7.48 -19.29 25.77
CA ALA A 372 -7.08 -18.31 26.77
C ALA A 372 -5.66 -17.80 26.53
N GLY A 373 -4.70 -18.67 26.22
CA GLY A 373 -3.34 -18.24 25.90
C GLY A 373 -3.25 -17.40 24.62
N ILE A 374 -4.03 -17.73 23.58
CA ILE A 374 -4.11 -16.94 22.35
C ILE A 374 -4.64 -15.52 22.63
N VAL A 375 -5.60 -15.36 23.54
CA VAL A 375 -6.19 -14.06 23.89
C VAL A 375 -5.31 -13.27 24.87
N LEU A 376 -4.73 -13.93 25.87
CA LEU A 376 -3.99 -13.27 26.94
C LEU A 376 -2.56 -12.89 26.53
N THR A 377 -1.91 -13.67 25.65
CA THR A 377 -0.52 -13.39 25.25
C THR A 377 -0.36 -12.03 24.55
N PRO A 378 -1.22 -11.64 23.59
CA PRO A 378 -1.15 -10.30 23.00
C PRO A 378 -1.33 -9.18 24.04
N LEU A 379 -2.25 -9.34 25.00
CA LEU A 379 -2.45 -8.35 26.06
C LEU A 379 -1.21 -8.23 26.96
N ALA A 380 -0.63 -9.36 27.36
CA ALA A 380 0.59 -9.43 28.15
C ALA A 380 1.84 -8.91 27.40
N TYR A 381 1.81 -8.89 26.07
CA TYR A 381 2.87 -8.33 25.25
C TYR A 381 2.69 -6.81 25.04
N TYR A 382 1.55 -6.39 24.48
CA TYR A 382 1.35 -5.01 24.05
C TYR A 382 1.19 -4.03 25.22
N VAL A 383 0.36 -4.37 26.22
CA VAL A 383 0.00 -3.43 27.30
C VAL A 383 1.21 -2.99 28.12
N PRO A 384 2.05 -3.88 28.68
CA PRO A 384 3.19 -3.44 29.47
C PRO A 384 4.27 -2.78 28.63
N LEU A 385 4.53 -3.26 27.41
CA LEU A 385 5.53 -2.67 26.53
C LEU A 385 5.15 -1.24 26.13
N GLU A 386 3.90 -1.04 25.72
CA GLU A 386 3.43 0.28 25.31
C GLU A 386 3.26 1.22 26.51
N ALA A 387 2.93 0.73 27.70
CA ALA A 387 2.75 1.58 28.88
C ALA A 387 4.07 1.99 29.54
N HIS A 388 5.09 1.14 29.55
CA HIS A 388 6.38 1.44 30.19
C HIS A 388 7.41 2.02 29.23
N TYR A 389 7.40 1.59 27.97
CA TYR A 389 8.39 2.01 26.98
C TYR A 389 7.79 2.86 25.86
N GLY A 390 6.47 3.05 25.84
CA GLY A 390 5.78 3.75 24.75
C GLY A 390 5.72 2.96 23.45
N ARG A 391 6.25 1.73 23.40
CA ARG A 391 6.46 1.00 22.13
C ARG A 391 6.60 -0.51 22.34
N THR A 392 6.25 -1.26 21.32
CA THR A 392 6.54 -2.69 21.17
C THR A 392 7.86 -2.93 20.45
N LEU A 393 8.26 -4.18 20.28
CA LEU A 393 9.51 -4.52 19.58
C LEU A 393 9.48 -4.01 18.14
N GLY A 394 8.39 -4.28 17.40
CA GLY A 394 8.24 -3.80 16.03
C GLY A 394 8.21 -2.29 15.94
N LYS A 395 7.49 -1.63 16.84
CA LYS A 395 7.48 -0.15 16.92
C LYS A 395 8.85 0.41 17.26
N HIS A 396 9.63 -0.29 18.10
CA HIS A 396 10.98 0.14 18.41
C HIS A 396 11.91 0.08 17.20
N LEU A 397 11.85 -0.99 16.40
CA LEU A 397 12.65 -1.14 15.18
C LEU A 397 12.29 -0.10 14.11
N GLU A 398 11.01 0.29 14.04
CA GLU A 398 10.52 1.30 13.09
C GLU A 398 10.56 2.74 13.64
N GLY A 399 11.19 2.97 14.80
CA GLY A 399 11.29 4.31 15.39
C GLY A 399 9.97 4.92 15.86
N LEU A 400 8.93 4.12 16.07
CA LEU A 400 7.59 4.56 16.44
C LEU A 400 7.37 4.56 17.96
N THR A 401 6.59 5.52 18.43
CA THR A 401 6.14 5.62 19.83
C THR A 401 4.65 5.92 19.89
N VAL A 402 3.98 5.32 20.87
CA VAL A 402 2.57 5.57 21.18
C VAL A 402 2.48 6.68 22.22
N THR A 403 1.77 7.74 21.88
CA THR A 403 1.55 8.92 22.72
C THR A 403 0.06 9.13 22.96
N ALA A 404 -0.29 9.96 23.93
CA ALA A 404 -1.61 10.58 23.99
C ALA A 404 -1.74 11.65 22.87
N ALA A 405 -2.97 12.09 22.62
CA ALA A 405 -3.27 13.11 21.61
C ALA A 405 -2.58 14.47 21.86
N ASP A 406 -2.16 14.75 23.09
CA ASP A 406 -1.40 15.93 23.49
C ASP A 406 0.13 15.74 23.40
N GLY A 407 0.59 14.59 22.89
CA GLY A 407 2.01 14.24 22.77
C GLY A 407 2.65 13.72 24.07
N SER A 408 1.90 13.61 25.17
CA SER A 408 2.39 13.04 26.44
C SER A 408 2.48 11.49 26.38
N PRO A 409 3.23 10.83 27.29
CA PRO A 409 3.27 9.38 27.37
C PRO A 409 1.88 8.77 27.57
N ALA A 410 1.56 7.73 26.80
CA ALA A 410 0.25 7.09 26.92
C ALA A 410 0.09 6.37 28.28
N SER A 411 -1.02 6.66 28.98
CA SER A 411 -1.30 6.01 30.27
C SER A 411 -1.52 4.50 30.14
N ILE A 412 -1.25 3.73 31.20
CA ILE A 412 -1.51 2.28 31.26
C ILE A 412 -2.97 1.97 30.89
N ARG A 413 -3.91 2.80 31.35
CA ARG A 413 -5.35 2.66 31.03
C ARG A 413 -5.60 2.82 29.53
N ALA A 414 -4.96 3.80 28.88
CA ALA A 414 -5.07 3.99 27.44
C ALA A 414 -4.43 2.82 26.66
N CYS A 415 -3.28 2.31 27.11
CA CYS A 415 -2.66 1.11 26.55
C CYS A 415 -3.54 -0.14 26.68
N LEU A 416 -4.19 -0.31 27.83
CA LEU A 416 -5.11 -1.43 28.05
C LEU A 416 -6.33 -1.33 27.14
N LEU A 417 -6.96 -0.15 27.09
CA LEU A 417 -8.18 0.08 26.32
C LEU A 417 -7.95 -0.10 24.82
N ARG A 418 -6.84 0.42 24.28
CA ARG A 418 -6.49 0.23 22.86
C ARG A 418 -6.27 -1.24 22.50
N ASN A 419 -5.65 -2.01 23.40
CA ASN A 419 -5.33 -3.43 23.14
C ASN A 419 -6.51 -4.37 23.41
N LEU A 420 -7.43 -4.01 24.31
CA LEU A 420 -8.66 -4.77 24.56
C LEU A 420 -9.65 -4.64 23.40
N LEU A 421 -9.62 -3.52 22.67
CA LEU A 421 -10.41 -3.30 21.46
C LEU A 421 -9.74 -3.84 20.18
N ARG A 422 -8.48 -4.27 20.27
CA ARG A 422 -7.74 -4.85 19.15
C ARG A 422 -8.41 -6.10 18.53
N PRO A 423 -9.04 -7.00 19.29
CA PRO A 423 -9.84 -8.08 18.72
C PRO A 423 -11.03 -7.58 17.90
N VAL A 424 -11.61 -6.43 18.26
CA VAL A 424 -12.71 -5.78 17.53
C VAL A 424 -12.20 -5.21 16.21
N ASP A 425 -11.00 -4.62 16.20
CA ASP A 425 -10.34 -4.24 14.94
C ASP A 425 -10.05 -5.48 14.07
N PHE A 426 -9.75 -6.62 14.69
CA PHE A 426 -9.54 -7.92 14.02
C PHE A 426 -10.82 -8.53 13.42
N VAL A 427 -12.01 -8.04 13.79
CA VAL A 427 -13.27 -8.47 13.17
C VAL A 427 -13.22 -8.03 11.71
N VAL A 428 -13.23 -9.01 10.81
CA VAL A 428 -12.92 -8.85 9.37
C VAL A 428 -11.44 -8.51 9.09
N PHE A 429 -10.51 -9.19 9.76
CA PHE A 429 -9.06 -9.16 9.45
C PHE A 429 -8.46 -7.74 9.38
N TYR A 430 -8.66 -6.93 10.41
CA TYR A 430 -8.19 -5.54 10.46
C TYR A 430 -8.88 -4.56 9.50
N LEU A 431 -9.92 -4.97 8.76
CA LEU A 431 -10.69 -4.06 7.89
C LEU A 431 -11.32 -2.90 8.65
N LEU A 432 -11.88 -3.15 9.84
CA LEU A 432 -12.45 -2.07 10.66
C LEU A 432 -11.38 -1.08 11.12
N GLY A 433 -10.25 -1.59 11.64
CA GLY A 433 -9.13 -0.77 12.07
C GLY A 433 -8.51 0.01 10.91
N PHE A 434 -8.40 -0.58 9.72
CA PHE A 434 -7.91 0.07 8.51
C PHE A 434 -8.87 1.16 7.99
N VAL A 435 -10.17 0.87 7.95
CA VAL A 435 -11.20 1.85 7.57
C VAL A 435 -11.21 3.04 8.53
N LEU A 436 -11.02 2.81 9.83
CA LEU A 436 -10.98 3.89 10.83
C LEU A 436 -9.70 4.72 10.75
N VAL A 437 -8.55 4.08 10.55
CA VAL A 437 -7.29 4.79 10.28
C VAL A 437 -7.46 5.72 9.07
N LEU A 438 -8.04 5.23 7.98
CA LEU A 438 -8.28 6.03 6.78
C LEU A 438 -9.42 7.06 6.93
N ALA A 439 -10.33 6.88 7.88
CA ALA A 439 -11.47 7.76 8.11
C ALA A 439 -11.19 8.85 9.17
N THR A 440 -10.03 8.79 9.83
CA THR A 440 -9.67 9.71 10.92
C THR A 440 -8.48 10.53 10.50
N ASP A 441 -8.52 11.83 10.77
CA ASP A 441 -7.49 12.78 10.33
C ASP A 441 -6.13 12.58 11.04
N ARG A 442 -6.02 11.59 11.94
CA ARG A 442 -4.81 11.27 12.73
C ARG A 442 -4.39 9.80 12.65
N ASP A 443 -4.88 9.08 11.64
CA ASP A 443 -4.57 7.67 11.41
C ASP A 443 -4.87 6.78 12.63
N GLN A 444 -6.01 6.99 13.29
CA GLN A 444 -6.36 6.30 14.53
C GLN A 444 -7.25 5.07 14.27
N ARG A 445 -6.92 3.92 14.88
CA ARG A 445 -7.79 2.73 14.90
C ARG A 445 -8.93 2.91 15.91
N LEU A 446 -9.88 1.97 15.96
CA LEU A 446 -10.96 2.03 16.97
C LEU A 446 -10.39 2.11 18.39
N GLY A 447 -9.39 1.26 18.68
CA GLY A 447 -8.70 1.26 19.96
C GLY A 447 -8.02 2.59 20.26
N ASP A 448 -7.44 3.26 19.27
CA ASP A 448 -6.74 4.54 19.42
C ASP A 448 -7.71 5.71 19.62
N LEU A 449 -8.85 5.71 18.91
CA LEU A 449 -9.92 6.70 19.08
C LEU A 449 -10.51 6.63 20.48
N VAL A 450 -10.80 5.43 20.97
CA VAL A 450 -11.40 5.23 22.29
C VAL A 450 -10.39 5.47 23.41
N ALA A 451 -9.11 5.18 23.17
CA ALA A 451 -8.03 5.41 24.13
C ALA A 451 -7.46 6.85 24.09
N GLY A 452 -7.80 7.65 23.08
CA GLY A 452 -7.24 8.99 22.87
C GLY A 452 -5.73 8.97 22.57
N THR A 453 -5.27 7.94 21.85
CA THR A 453 -3.83 7.71 21.57
C THR A 453 -3.48 7.91 20.10
N GLU A 454 -2.23 8.24 19.85
CA GLU A 454 -1.67 8.46 18.52
C GLU A 454 -0.32 7.74 18.41
N ILE A 455 0.15 7.47 17.19
CA ILE A 455 1.47 6.88 16.94
C ILE A 455 2.31 7.90 16.18
N ARG A 456 3.48 8.23 16.73
CA ARG A 456 4.39 9.25 16.20
C ARG A 456 5.77 8.67 15.93
N VAL A 457 6.48 9.26 14.97
CA VAL A 457 7.89 9.02 14.71
C VAL A 457 8.70 9.69 15.82
N ARG A 458 9.68 8.98 16.35
CA ARG A 458 10.60 9.53 17.35
C ARG A 458 11.81 10.13 16.63
N SER A 459 12.02 11.43 16.81
CA SER A 459 13.23 12.17 16.41
C SER A 459 14.47 11.67 17.16
#